data_AF-A0A0C4F374-F1
#
_entry.id   AF-A0A0C4F374-F1
#
_cell.length_a   1.000
_cell.length_b   1.000
_cell.length_c   1.000
_cell.angle_alpha   90.00
_cell.angle_beta   90.00
_cell.angle_gamma   90.00
#
_symmetry.space_group_name_H-M   'P 1'
#
loop_
_entity.id
_entity.type
_entity.pdbx_description
1 polymer ?
#
loop_
_entity_poly.entity_id
_entity_poly.type
_entity_poly.pdbx_seq_one_letter_code
_entity_poly.pdbx_strand_id
1 'polypeptide(L)'
;MVVGGPNSRNDYHVNETEEWFYQVKGDMLLKVISDNRFQDIFIREGEMFLLPPNVPHNPCRFADTIGLVMERKRPKDSTDRLRWFCPNSDAHPEPHLVREVAFHCTDLGTQLKPFITEWMENEDLRKCASCAGLIEVPSDWLRTSRLKPGCGDARSRYVTEVSGLARPITP
;
A
#
# COMPACT_ATOMS: atom_id res chain seq x y z
N MET A 1 -12.17 -9.70 2.96
CA MET A 1 -11.69 -9.48 4.35
C MET A 1 -12.23 -8.17 4.88
N VAL A 2 -12.49 -8.09 6.19
CA VAL A 2 -12.79 -6.84 6.90
C VAL A 2 -11.51 -6.39 7.60
N VAL A 3 -11.12 -5.13 7.42
CA VAL A 3 -9.81 -4.62 7.83
C VAL A 3 -9.97 -3.28 8.53
N GLY A 4 -9.48 -3.19 9.76
CA GLY A 4 -9.50 -1.97 10.55
C GLY A 4 -8.14 -1.26 10.59
N GLY A 5 -8.12 -0.08 11.17
CA GLY A 5 -6.90 0.60 11.58
C GLY A 5 -6.88 0.90 13.08
N PRO A 6 -5.76 1.40 13.63
CA PRO A 6 -4.59 1.85 12.89
C PRO A 6 -3.68 0.71 12.42
N ASN A 7 -3.13 0.81 11.21
CA ASN A 7 -2.11 -0.11 10.70
C ASN A 7 -1.17 0.62 9.72
N SER A 8 0.10 0.76 10.11
CA SER A 8 1.17 1.32 9.31
C SER A 8 2.14 0.23 8.90
N ARG A 9 2.40 0.10 7.61
CA ARG A 9 3.46 -0.75 7.07
C ARG A 9 4.20 0.00 5.97
N ASN A 10 5.44 -0.38 5.65
CA ASN A 10 6.22 0.21 4.55
C ASN A 10 6.48 -0.76 3.40
N ASP A 11 5.92 -1.96 3.46
CA ASP A 11 5.89 -2.92 2.36
C ASP A 11 4.86 -2.52 1.29
N TYR A 12 5.24 -2.65 0.03
CA TYR A 12 4.36 -2.59 -1.13
C TYR A 12 4.08 -4.01 -1.59
N HIS A 13 2.81 -4.40 -1.55
CA HIS A 13 2.34 -5.68 -2.08
C HIS A 13 2.12 -5.56 -3.58
N VAL A 14 2.51 -6.59 -4.33
CA VAL A 14 2.23 -6.75 -5.75
C VAL A 14 1.48 -8.06 -5.91
N ASN A 15 0.25 -7.94 -6.37
CA ASN A 15 -0.65 -9.05 -6.65
C ASN A 15 -0.88 -9.12 -8.17
N GLU A 16 -0.78 -10.31 -8.77
CA GLU A 16 -1.03 -10.53 -10.21
C GLU A 16 -2.52 -10.54 -10.57
N THR A 17 -3.40 -10.30 -9.60
CA THR A 17 -4.85 -10.13 -9.77
C THR A 17 -5.32 -8.79 -9.21
N GLU A 18 -6.52 -8.36 -9.57
CA GLU A 18 -7.13 -7.13 -9.07
C GLU A 18 -7.47 -7.21 -7.58
N GLU A 19 -7.49 -6.05 -6.92
CA GLU A 19 -7.97 -5.89 -5.55
C GLU A 19 -9.02 -4.81 -5.47
N TRP A 20 -10.18 -5.14 -4.90
CA TRP A 20 -11.28 -4.20 -4.72
C TRP A 20 -11.35 -3.73 -3.27
N PHE A 21 -11.43 -2.42 -3.10
CA PHE A 21 -11.49 -1.73 -1.81
C PHE A 21 -12.82 -1.01 -1.66
N TYR A 22 -13.37 -1.02 -0.46
CA TYR A 22 -14.50 -0.20 -0.07
C TYR A 22 -14.33 0.28 1.36
N GLN A 23 -14.38 1.59 1.61
CA GLN A 23 -14.29 2.12 2.97
C GLN A 23 -15.68 2.28 3.59
N VAL A 24 -15.95 1.51 4.64
CA VAL A 24 -17.23 1.55 5.36
C VAL A 24 -17.24 2.64 6.41
N LYS A 25 -16.11 2.85 7.10
CA LYS A 25 -15.95 3.87 8.13
C LYS A 25 -14.57 4.49 8.04
N GLY A 26 -14.51 5.81 7.98
CA GLY A 26 -13.31 6.60 7.88
C GLY A 26 -12.54 6.41 6.57
N ASP A 27 -11.58 7.30 6.35
CA ASP A 27 -10.79 7.31 5.14
C ASP A 27 -9.58 6.36 5.27
N MET A 28 -9.04 5.92 4.14
CA MET A 28 -7.70 5.32 4.08
C MET A 28 -6.85 5.96 3.00
N LEU A 29 -5.54 5.80 3.12
CA LEU A 29 -4.57 6.16 2.08
C LEU A 29 -4.01 4.87 1.47
N LEU A 30 -4.16 4.70 0.17
CA LEU A 30 -3.49 3.67 -0.60
C LEU A 30 -2.32 4.31 -1.35
N LYS A 31 -1.10 4.06 -0.86
CA LYS A 31 0.11 4.47 -1.59
C LYS A 31 0.34 3.48 -2.72
N VAL A 32 0.63 3.93 -3.92
CA VAL A 32 0.90 3.08 -5.08
C VAL A 32 2.15 3.53 -5.80
N ILE A 33 2.71 2.64 -6.63
CA ILE A 33 3.73 3.01 -7.61
C ILE A 33 3.14 2.83 -9.01
N SER A 34 3.09 3.91 -9.78
CA SER A 34 2.69 3.88 -11.19
C SER A 34 3.43 4.92 -11.99
N ASP A 35 3.67 4.60 -13.25
CA ASP A 35 4.47 5.41 -14.17
C ASP A 35 5.81 5.76 -13.54
N ASN A 36 6.39 4.77 -12.85
CA ASN A 36 7.63 4.86 -12.11
C ASN A 36 7.62 5.96 -11.02
N ARG A 37 6.47 6.30 -10.44
CA ARG A 37 6.35 7.33 -9.40
C ARG A 37 5.52 6.86 -8.23
N PHE A 38 5.85 7.35 -7.04
CA PHE A 38 4.98 7.19 -5.88
C PHE A 38 3.75 8.09 -6.03
N GLN A 39 2.57 7.51 -5.79
CA GLN A 39 1.30 8.22 -5.87
C GLN A 39 0.45 7.85 -4.65
N ASP A 40 -0.31 8.83 -4.16
CA ASP A 40 -1.17 8.69 -3.00
C ASP A 40 -2.65 8.71 -3.45
N ILE A 41 -3.38 7.62 -3.20
CA ILE A 41 -4.80 7.50 -3.51
C ILE A 41 -5.59 7.50 -2.20
N PHE A 42 -6.39 8.54 -1.98
CA PHE A 42 -7.33 8.56 -0.86
C PHE A 42 -8.59 7.81 -1.25
N ILE A 43 -8.98 6.82 -0.44
CA ILE A 43 -10.26 6.13 -0.54
C ILE A 43 -11.06 6.56 0.69
N ARG A 44 -12.00 7.46 0.50
CA ARG A 44 -12.78 8.07 1.58
C ARG A 44 -13.90 7.17 2.06
N GLU A 45 -14.44 7.46 3.24
CA GLU A 45 -15.65 6.79 3.72
C GLU A 45 -16.76 6.79 2.65
N GLY A 46 -17.30 5.61 2.34
CA GLY A 46 -18.29 5.38 1.29
C GLY A 46 -17.73 5.19 -0.12
N GLU A 47 -16.44 5.42 -0.37
CA GLU A 47 -15.84 5.27 -1.70
C GLU A 47 -15.38 3.83 -1.97
N MET A 48 -15.46 3.44 -3.25
CA MET A 48 -14.95 2.19 -3.79
C MET A 48 -13.80 2.43 -4.75
N PHE A 49 -12.82 1.54 -4.75
CA PHE A 49 -11.67 1.59 -5.64
C PHE A 49 -11.29 0.19 -6.10
N LEU A 50 -11.06 0.00 -7.41
CA LEU A 50 -10.56 -1.25 -7.98
C LEU A 50 -9.11 -1.04 -8.40
N LEU A 51 -8.17 -1.67 -7.71
CA LEU A 51 -6.76 -1.62 -8.05
C LEU A 51 -6.46 -2.66 -9.16
N PRO A 52 -5.84 -2.24 -10.27
CA PRO A 52 -5.40 -3.15 -11.32
C PRO A 52 -4.35 -4.15 -10.84
N PRO A 53 -4.18 -5.28 -11.56
CA PRO A 53 -3.11 -6.22 -11.29
C PRO A 53 -1.72 -5.58 -11.41
N ASN A 54 -0.75 -6.14 -10.70
CA ASN A 54 0.68 -5.82 -10.74
C ASN A 54 1.06 -4.41 -10.30
N VAL A 55 0.12 -3.64 -9.74
CA VAL A 55 0.40 -2.32 -9.17
C VAL A 55 0.97 -2.50 -7.76
N PRO A 56 2.23 -2.10 -7.49
CA PRO A 56 2.77 -2.11 -6.14
C PRO A 56 1.97 -1.14 -5.28
N HIS A 57 1.44 -1.61 -4.16
CA HIS A 57 0.56 -0.82 -3.31
C HIS A 57 0.80 -1.06 -1.82
N ASN A 58 0.64 -0.02 -1.01
CA ASN A 58 0.84 -0.02 0.42
C ASN A 58 -0.40 0.62 1.12
N PRO A 59 -1.29 -0.21 1.69
CA PRO A 59 -2.48 0.27 2.41
C PRO A 59 -2.12 0.88 3.77
N CYS A 60 -2.36 2.18 3.94
CA CYS A 60 -2.24 2.92 5.20
C CYS A 60 -3.62 3.12 5.83
N ARG A 61 -3.85 2.55 7.01
CA ARG A 61 -5.16 2.61 7.69
C ARG A 61 -5.05 3.44 8.97
N PHE A 62 -5.83 4.51 9.06
CA PHE A 62 -5.86 5.39 10.23
C PHE A 62 -6.68 4.79 11.37
N ALA A 63 -6.53 5.32 12.58
CA ALA A 63 -7.32 4.88 13.74
C ALA A 63 -8.84 4.99 13.50
N ASP A 64 -9.60 4.07 14.10
CA ASP A 64 -11.07 4.01 14.05
C ASP A 64 -11.70 3.80 12.67
N THR A 65 -10.94 3.29 11.69
CA THR A 65 -11.41 2.99 10.32
C THR A 65 -11.88 1.55 10.16
N ILE A 66 -12.78 1.30 9.20
CA ILE A 66 -13.27 -0.03 8.81
C ILE A 66 -13.40 -0.07 7.28
N GLY A 67 -12.61 -0.93 6.64
CA GLY A 67 -12.69 -1.18 5.20
C GLY A 67 -13.02 -2.64 4.87
N LEU A 68 -13.57 -2.85 3.68
CA LEU A 68 -13.67 -4.13 3.01
C LEU A 68 -12.61 -4.22 1.92
N VAL A 69 -11.95 -5.37 1.83
CA VAL A 69 -11.08 -5.72 0.70
C VAL A 69 -11.55 -7.04 0.14
N MET A 70 -11.74 -7.10 -1.18
CA MET A 70 -12.04 -8.33 -1.91
C MET A 70 -10.92 -8.60 -2.89
N GLU A 71 -10.41 -9.83 -2.85
CA GLU A 71 -9.35 -10.29 -3.75
C GLU A 71 -9.77 -11.62 -4.36
N ARG A 72 -9.20 -11.92 -5.53
CA ARG A 72 -9.36 -13.23 -6.14
C ARG A 72 -8.47 -14.26 -5.44
N LYS A 73 -8.98 -15.48 -5.26
CA LYS A 73 -8.12 -16.64 -4.94
C LYS A 73 -7.04 -16.77 -6.04
N ARG A 74 -5.78 -16.83 -5.62
CA ARG A 74 -4.63 -16.84 -6.53
C ARG A 74 -4.73 -17.99 -7.55
N PRO A 75 -4.61 -17.69 -8.86
CA PRO A 75 -4.36 -18.72 -9.87
C PRO A 75 -3.15 -19.59 -9.49
N LYS A 76 -3.13 -20.84 -9.94
CA LYS A 76 -2.09 -21.83 -9.56
C LYS A 76 -0.67 -21.32 -9.78
N ASP A 77 -0.45 -20.62 -10.89
CA ASP A 77 0.88 -20.18 -11.31
C ASP A 77 1.14 -18.69 -11.00
N SER A 78 0.22 -18.02 -10.29
CA SER A 78 0.41 -16.61 -9.94
C SER A 78 1.36 -16.47 -8.76
N THR A 79 2.16 -15.40 -8.80
CA THR A 79 3.13 -15.05 -7.77
C THR A 79 2.82 -13.69 -7.16
N ASP A 80 2.74 -13.63 -5.84
CA ASP A 80 2.69 -12.39 -5.09
C ASP A 80 4.12 -11.95 -4.74
N ARG A 81 4.32 -10.64 -4.62
CA ARG A 81 5.58 -10.06 -4.17
C ARG A 81 5.35 -9.05 -3.06
N LEU A 82 6.22 -9.04 -2.06
CA LEU A 82 6.39 -7.92 -1.14
C LEU A 82 7.66 -7.17 -1.50
N ARG A 83 7.55 -5.84 -1.61
CA ARG A 83 8.64 -4.94 -2.01
C ARG A 83 8.85 -3.84 -0.98
N TRP A 84 10.10 -3.44 -0.79
CA TRP A 84 10.47 -2.28 0.00
C TRP A 84 11.34 -1.35 -0.83
N PHE A 85 11.09 -0.05 -0.73
CA PHE A 85 11.76 0.97 -1.52
C PHE A 85 12.54 1.94 -0.63
N CYS A 86 13.63 2.49 -1.16
CA CYS A 86 14.41 3.50 -0.47
C CYS A 86 13.63 4.84 -0.46
N PRO A 87 13.45 5.50 0.71
CA PRO A 87 12.76 6.78 0.79
C PRO A 87 13.64 7.99 0.43
N ASN A 88 14.93 7.79 0.18
CA ASN A 88 15.87 8.86 -0.14
C ASN A 88 15.68 9.34 -1.59
N SER A 89 14.79 10.32 -1.78
CA SER A 89 14.49 10.90 -3.10
C SER A 89 15.65 11.68 -3.71
N ASP A 90 16.54 12.23 -2.87
CA ASP A 90 17.71 12.98 -3.35
C ASP A 90 18.73 12.04 -4.02
N ALA A 91 18.89 10.83 -3.49
CA ALA A 91 19.70 9.78 -4.11
C ALA A 91 18.95 9.03 -5.22
N HIS A 92 17.62 8.98 -5.14
CA HIS A 92 16.77 8.18 -6.02
C HIS A 92 15.57 8.99 -6.51
N PRO A 93 15.69 9.70 -7.65
CA PRO A 93 14.59 10.47 -8.23
C PRO A 93 13.36 9.62 -8.58
N GLU A 94 13.56 8.31 -8.76
CA GLU A 94 12.54 7.33 -9.09
C GLU A 94 12.53 6.20 -8.03
N PRO A 95 11.43 5.45 -7.84
CA PRO A 95 11.33 4.36 -6.87
C PRO A 95 12.48 3.36 -6.98
N HIS A 96 13.30 3.31 -5.94
CA HIS A 96 14.45 2.42 -5.87
C HIS A 96 14.16 1.21 -4.98
N LEU A 97 14.06 0.04 -5.60
CA LEU A 97 13.79 -1.23 -4.91
C LEU A 97 15.00 -1.63 -4.04
N VAL A 98 14.74 -1.96 -2.77
CA VAL A 98 15.77 -2.39 -1.81
C VAL A 98 15.66 -3.88 -1.54
N ARG A 99 14.45 -4.38 -1.33
CA ARG A 99 14.18 -5.79 -1.11
C ARG A 99 12.91 -6.21 -1.83
N GLU A 100 12.92 -7.41 -2.38
CA GLU A 100 11.74 -8.11 -2.84
C GLU A 100 11.72 -9.52 -2.25
N VAL A 101 10.54 -10.00 -1.88
CA VAL A 101 10.28 -11.40 -1.58
C VAL A 101 9.12 -11.87 -2.45
N ALA A 102 9.32 -12.96 -3.19
CA ALA A 102 8.31 -13.58 -4.04
C ALA A 102 7.78 -14.87 -3.39
N PHE A 103 6.47 -15.08 -3.43
CA PHE A 103 5.83 -16.25 -2.83
C PHE A 103 4.48 -16.56 -3.51
N HIS A 104 4.05 -17.81 -3.42
CA HIS A 104 2.68 -18.19 -3.80
C HIS A 104 1.74 -17.95 -2.62
N CYS A 105 0.78 -17.05 -2.77
CA CYS A 105 -0.14 -16.68 -1.71
C CYS A 105 -1.36 -17.63 -1.65
N THR A 106 -1.45 -18.38 -0.56
CA THR A 106 -2.58 -19.26 -0.22
C THR A 106 -3.40 -18.72 0.96
N ASP A 107 -2.74 -18.01 1.88
CA ASP A 107 -3.33 -17.30 3.01
C ASP A 107 -2.54 -16.01 3.26
N LEU A 108 -3.11 -14.89 2.80
CA LEU A 108 -2.47 -13.57 2.90
C LEU A 108 -2.26 -13.14 4.36
N GLY A 109 -3.22 -13.44 5.25
CA GLY A 109 -3.16 -12.95 6.63
C GLY A 109 -2.01 -13.57 7.42
N THR A 110 -1.67 -14.82 7.13
CA THR A 110 -0.62 -15.55 7.85
C THR A 110 0.74 -15.49 7.14
N GLN A 111 0.77 -15.49 5.80
CA GLN A 111 2.02 -15.58 5.05
C GLN A 111 2.80 -14.25 4.97
N LEU A 112 2.13 -13.09 5.07
CA LEU A 112 2.85 -11.81 5.03
C LEU A 112 3.65 -11.53 6.32
N LYS A 113 3.11 -11.98 7.47
CA LYS A 113 3.64 -11.62 8.80
C LYS A 113 5.12 -12.01 8.98
N PRO A 114 5.58 -13.23 8.64
CA PRO A 114 6.98 -13.59 8.79
C PRO A 114 7.93 -12.69 7.98
N PHE A 115 7.58 -12.35 6.73
CA PHE A 115 8.42 -11.49 5.88
C PHE A 115 8.52 -10.06 6.42
N ILE A 116 7.40 -9.52 6.94
CA ILE A 116 7.37 -8.20 7.55
C ILE A 116 8.17 -8.19 8.85
N THR A 117 8.03 -9.22 9.70
CA THR A 117 8.81 -9.35 10.93
C THR A 117 10.31 -9.44 10.65
N GLU A 118 10.72 -10.29 9.69
CA GLU A 118 12.13 -10.41 9.30
C GLU A 118 12.69 -9.07 8.81
N TRP A 119 11.94 -8.33 7.99
CA TRP A 119 12.31 -6.97 7.56
C TRP A 119 12.51 -6.02 8.73
N MET A 120 11.60 -6.06 9.72
CA MET A 120 11.68 -5.17 10.89
C MET A 120 12.88 -5.49 11.79
N GLU A 121 13.16 -6.78 11.98
CA GLU A 121 14.17 -7.26 12.94
C GLU A 121 15.58 -7.32 12.35
N ASN A 122 15.74 -7.43 11.03
CA ASN A 122 17.04 -7.56 10.38
C ASN A 122 17.43 -6.25 9.67
N GLU A 123 18.33 -5.50 10.29
CA GLU A 123 18.84 -4.23 9.78
C GLU A 123 19.55 -4.35 8.42
N ASP A 124 20.25 -5.46 8.16
CA ASP A 124 21.00 -5.63 6.93
C ASP A 124 20.09 -5.66 5.70
N LEU A 125 18.85 -6.15 5.87
CA LEU A 125 17.83 -6.12 4.81
C LEU A 125 17.37 -4.69 4.49
N ARG A 126 17.47 -3.78 5.45
CA ARG A 126 17.00 -2.40 5.37
C ARG A 126 18.07 -1.42 4.91
N LYS A 127 19.27 -1.90 4.60
CA LYS A 127 20.36 -1.06 4.06
C LYS A 127 20.19 -0.94 2.56
N CYS A 128 19.99 0.29 2.08
CA CYS A 128 20.02 0.56 0.64
C CYS A 128 21.46 0.41 0.12
N ALA A 129 21.69 -0.59 -0.73
CA ALA A 129 23.02 -0.82 -1.30
C ALA A 129 23.52 0.34 -2.19
N SER A 130 22.60 1.16 -2.74
CA SER A 130 22.96 2.25 -3.64
C SER A 130 23.32 3.56 -2.95
N CYS A 131 22.72 3.89 -1.80
CA CYS A 131 22.99 5.15 -1.09
C CYS A 131 23.47 4.97 0.36
N ALA A 132 23.65 3.72 0.80
CA ALA A 132 23.99 3.34 2.18
C ALA A 132 22.99 3.81 3.25
N GLY A 133 21.85 4.38 2.86
CA GLY A 133 20.79 4.80 3.77
C GLY A 133 20.11 3.61 4.44
N LEU A 134 19.89 3.71 5.75
CA LEU A 134 19.11 2.74 6.50
C LEU A 134 17.63 3.11 6.46
N ILE A 135 16.78 2.19 6.01
CA ILE A 135 15.34 2.41 5.92
C ILE A 135 14.72 2.16 7.28
N GLU A 136 14.03 3.17 7.82
CA GLU A 136 13.36 3.03 9.11
C GLU A 136 12.17 2.08 9.04
N VAL A 137 11.91 1.40 10.16
CA VAL A 137 10.68 0.64 10.34
C VAL A 137 9.52 1.60 10.58
N PRO A 138 8.30 1.27 10.16
CA PRO A 138 7.13 2.13 10.36
C PRO A 138 6.96 2.47 11.85
N SER A 139 6.90 3.77 12.17
CA SER A 139 6.53 4.22 13.51
C SER A 139 5.01 4.23 13.67
N ASP A 140 4.53 4.04 14.91
CA ASP A 140 3.11 3.92 15.28
C ASP A 140 2.30 5.23 15.13
N TRP A 141 2.77 6.21 14.35
CA TRP A 141 2.16 7.54 14.22
C TRP A 141 0.70 7.51 13.72
N LEU A 142 0.32 6.46 12.98
CA LEU A 142 -1.08 6.25 12.56
C LEU A 142 -2.03 6.00 13.76
N ARG A 143 -1.52 5.61 14.93
CA ARG A 143 -2.34 5.42 16.15
C ARG A 143 -2.88 6.73 16.71
N THR A 144 -2.16 7.83 16.53
CA THR A 144 -2.52 9.14 17.10
C THR A 144 -3.12 10.09 16.06
N SER A 145 -2.93 9.83 14.77
CA SER A 145 -3.49 10.64 13.68
C SER A 145 -4.87 10.14 13.21
N ARG A 146 -5.90 10.98 13.36
CA ARG A 146 -7.05 10.94 12.43
C ARG A 146 -6.69 11.80 11.22
N LEU A 147 -7.06 11.38 10.01
CA LEU A 147 -7.09 12.31 8.89
C LEU A 147 -7.99 13.49 9.28
N LYS A 148 -7.47 14.73 9.22
CA LYS A 148 -8.28 15.90 9.51
C LYS A 148 -9.39 16.00 8.45
N PRO A 149 -10.67 16.19 8.84
CA PRO A 149 -11.72 16.53 7.90
C PRO A 149 -11.26 17.75 7.08
N GLY A 150 -11.18 17.62 5.75
CA GLY A 150 -10.77 18.70 4.86
C GLY A 150 -9.28 18.74 4.45
N CYS A 151 -8.42 17.80 4.86
CA CYS A 151 -7.04 17.70 4.33
C CYS A 151 -6.96 17.23 2.85
N GLY A 152 -8.11 17.20 2.16
CA GLY A 152 -8.24 16.94 0.74
C GLY A 152 -9.54 17.52 0.20
N ASP A 153 -9.96 18.71 0.69
CA ASP A 153 -11.14 19.45 0.18
C ASP A 153 -10.86 20.10 -1.18
N ALA A 154 -10.53 19.25 -2.16
CA ALA A 154 -10.75 19.51 -3.56
C ALA A 154 -11.82 18.52 -4.00
N ARG A 155 -13.08 18.81 -3.67
CA ARG A 155 -14.28 18.08 -4.14
C ARG A 155 -14.43 17.94 -5.68
N SER A 156 -13.41 18.17 -6.51
CA SER A 156 -13.58 18.01 -7.96
C SER A 156 -12.33 17.75 -8.85
N ARG A 157 -11.14 17.35 -8.35
CA ARG A 157 -9.97 17.28 -9.27
C ARG A 157 -9.07 16.04 -9.32
N TYR A 158 -9.14 15.08 -8.42
CA TYR A 158 -8.11 14.02 -8.36
C TYR A 158 -8.62 12.60 -8.54
N VAL A 159 -9.54 12.42 -9.49
CA VAL A 159 -10.05 11.11 -9.88
C VAL A 159 -9.84 10.86 -11.38
N THR A 160 -9.79 11.92 -12.18
CA THR A 160 -9.65 11.83 -13.65
C THR A 160 -8.22 11.92 -14.16
N GLU A 161 -7.22 12.15 -13.29
CA GLU A 161 -5.82 12.35 -13.70
C GLU A 161 -4.83 11.33 -13.10
N VAL A 162 -5.30 10.21 -12.54
CA VAL A 162 -4.44 9.02 -12.42
C VAL A 162 -4.47 8.35 -13.78
N SER A 163 -3.60 8.81 -14.69
CA SER A 163 -3.54 8.38 -16.08
C SER A 163 -3.30 6.85 -16.18
N GLY A 164 -4.37 6.06 -16.17
CA GLY A 164 -4.37 4.64 -16.51
C GLY A 164 -4.63 3.64 -15.38
N LEU A 165 -4.75 4.07 -14.13
CA LEU A 165 -4.67 3.17 -12.96
C LEU A 165 -6.01 2.73 -12.33
N ALA A 166 -7.11 2.80 -13.09
CA ALA A 166 -8.49 2.54 -12.70
C ALA A 166 -9.30 3.75 -12.21
N ARG A 167 -10.62 3.61 -12.37
CA ARG A 167 -11.65 4.63 -12.15
C ARG A 167 -12.39 4.30 -10.84
N PRO A 168 -12.80 5.30 -10.05
CA PRO A 168 -13.70 5.07 -8.95
C PRO A 168 -15.02 4.52 -9.48
N ILE A 169 -15.52 3.52 -8.75
CA ILE A 169 -16.81 2.91 -9.01
C ILE A 169 -17.79 3.70 -8.14
N THR A 170 -18.50 4.66 -8.74
CA THR A 170 -19.66 5.27 -8.07
C THR A 170 -20.82 4.29 -8.10
N PRO A 171 -21.66 4.24 -7.04
CA PRO A 171 -22.90 3.48 -7.03
C PRO A 171 -23.82 3.79 -8.21
#